data_AF-A0A838IIN1-F1
#
_entry.id   AF-A0A838IIN1-F1
#
_cell.length_a   1.000
_cell.length_b   1.000
_cell.length_c   1.000
_cell.angle_alpha   90.00
_cell.angle_beta   90.00
_cell.angle_gamma   90.00
#
_symmetry.space_group_name_H-M   'P 1'
#
loop_
_entity.id
_entity.type
_entity.pdbx_description
1 polymer ?
#
loop_
_entity_poly.entity_id
_entity_poly.type
_entity_poly.pdbx_seq_one_letter_code
_entity_poly.pdbx_strand_id
1 'polypeptide(L)'
;MKNILIVLIASLALGAVACIDDPKASQFDDISYTTDIGDTTSDSPDTDAPNGDDIGDVLVGADTGPDTGSDADLDVGDDAGNDADDDASNDAGDDADASADTSTDTGNDAGDDPARGPLIVDLGTAGDYVILASTGISATVGTTIVGDIGVSPIASPAISGAFALAEPPTTFTTSPIVTGKVYAANFDAPTPDNLLTAIGAMATAFTDAAGRATPDFVEHGDGTGDIDGLDLEPGLYKWSTGVEFANDLTLTGGANDVWIFQVAGNLLVGSDAIVTLAGNAQAKNVFWQVAGNATLGSHSDFKGILICMTEIVMQTGAKFHGRALTQTAVTLDANTVTQP
;
A
#
# COMPACT_ATOMS: atom_id res chain seq x y z
N MET A 1 -15.42 -37.13 -26.25
CA MET A 1 -16.26 -36.20 -27.03
C MET A 1 -17.27 -35.58 -26.08
N LYS A 2 -17.32 -34.24 -25.99
CA LYS A 2 -18.43 -33.38 -25.45
C LYS A 2 -18.67 -33.48 -23.93
N ASN A 3 -18.69 -32.44 -23.08
CA ASN A 3 -18.82 -30.97 -23.15
C ASN A 3 -18.22 -30.39 -21.83
N ILE A 4 -17.36 -29.37 -21.83
CA ILE A 4 -17.63 -27.91 -21.76
C ILE A 4 -18.49 -27.49 -20.55
N LEU A 5 -17.86 -26.82 -19.57
CA LEU A 5 -18.46 -25.68 -18.87
C LEU A 5 -17.36 -24.64 -18.57
N ILE A 6 -17.42 -23.55 -19.33
CA ILE A 6 -16.60 -22.35 -19.23
C ILE A 6 -17.25 -21.42 -18.20
N VAL A 7 -16.48 -20.93 -17.23
CA VAL A 7 -16.89 -19.81 -16.36
C VAL A 7 -16.20 -18.56 -16.91
N LEU A 8 -16.95 -17.74 -17.64
CA LEU A 8 -16.51 -16.43 -18.11
C LEU A 8 -16.85 -15.40 -17.01
N ILE A 9 -15.82 -14.76 -16.45
CA ILE A 9 -15.99 -13.58 -15.59
C ILE A 9 -16.12 -12.36 -16.51
N ALA A 10 -17.16 -11.56 -16.25
CA ALA A 10 -17.58 -10.41 -17.04
C ALA A 10 -16.53 -9.28 -16.99
N SER A 11 -16.12 -8.81 -18.16
CA SER A 11 -15.47 -7.51 -18.35
C SER A 11 -16.54 -6.54 -18.87
N LEU A 12 -16.87 -5.51 -18.07
CA LEU A 12 -17.73 -4.42 -18.49
C LEU A 12 -16.92 -3.45 -19.37
N ALA A 13 -17.17 -3.47 -20.68
CA ALA A 13 -16.79 -2.39 -21.57
C ALA A 13 -18.04 -1.56 -21.91
N LEU A 14 -18.00 -0.31 -21.46
CA LEU A 14 -18.92 0.77 -21.80
C LEU A 14 -18.67 1.20 -23.26
N GLY A 15 -19.70 1.27 -24.11
CA GLY A 15 -19.59 2.01 -25.37
C GLY A 15 -20.44 1.49 -26.53
N ALA A 16 -21.48 2.27 -26.85
CA ALA A 16 -22.18 2.35 -28.13
C ALA A 16 -22.93 1.09 -28.63
N VAL A 17 -24.25 1.07 -28.41
CA VAL A 17 -25.18 0.39 -29.33
C VAL A 17 -26.05 1.45 -29.98
N ALA A 18 -25.81 1.61 -31.28
CA ALA A 18 -26.65 2.33 -32.21
C ALA A 18 -28.03 1.69 -32.31
N CYS A 19 -29.03 2.55 -32.53
CA CYS A 19 -30.42 2.24 -32.83
C CYS A 19 -30.57 1.13 -33.90
N ILE A 20 -31.29 0.08 -33.56
CA ILE A 20 -31.99 -0.77 -34.53
C ILE A 20 -33.45 -0.81 -34.11
N ASP A 21 -34.28 -0.13 -34.90
CA ASP A 21 -35.72 -0.29 -34.98
C ASP A 21 -36.07 -1.77 -35.23
N ASP A 22 -36.93 -2.34 -34.39
CA ASP A 22 -37.78 -3.47 -34.81
C ASP A 22 -39.23 -3.18 -34.39
N PRO A 23 -40.16 -3.02 -35.34
CA PRO A 23 -41.54 -2.66 -35.08
C PRO A 23 -42.38 -3.91 -34.78
N LYS A 24 -43.32 -3.75 -33.84
CA LYS A 24 -44.52 -4.57 -33.56
C LYS A 24 -44.46 -5.38 -32.25
N ALA A 25 -44.85 -4.71 -31.17
CA ALA A 25 -45.80 -5.27 -30.23
C ALA A 25 -46.67 -4.12 -29.71
N SER A 26 -47.69 -3.75 -30.50
CA SER A 26 -48.81 -2.95 -29.99
C SER A 26 -49.78 -3.85 -29.22
N GLN A 27 -50.53 -3.23 -28.33
CA GLN A 27 -51.72 -3.73 -27.61
C GLN A 27 -51.50 -4.00 -26.13
N PHE A 28 -51.29 -2.94 -25.35
CA PHE A 28 -52.08 -2.74 -24.14
C PHE A 28 -52.54 -1.28 -24.08
N ASP A 29 -53.82 -1.16 -23.72
CA ASP A 29 -54.74 -0.09 -24.05
C ASP A 29 -54.54 1.16 -23.20
N ASP A 30 -54.82 2.29 -23.84
CA ASP A 30 -54.81 3.65 -23.31
C ASP A 30 -56.04 3.86 -22.42
N ILE A 31 -55.83 4.24 -21.16
CA ILE A 31 -56.85 4.93 -20.38
C ILE A 31 -56.22 6.20 -19.81
N SER A 32 -56.24 7.23 -20.64
CA SER A 32 -56.20 8.63 -20.22
C SER A 32 -57.63 9.11 -19.94
N TYR A 33 -57.92 9.54 -18.70
CA TYR A 33 -59.03 10.46 -18.44
C TYR A 33 -58.69 11.44 -17.31
N THR A 34 -58.36 12.64 -17.77
CA THR A 34 -58.67 13.99 -17.28
C THR A 34 -58.46 14.37 -15.81
N THR A 35 -57.58 15.36 -15.65
CA THR A 35 -57.52 16.40 -14.61
C THR A 35 -58.88 16.91 -14.15
N ASP A 36 -59.09 16.96 -12.84
CA ASP A 36 -60.01 17.91 -12.20
C ASP A 36 -59.20 18.74 -11.18
N ILE A 37 -59.45 20.05 -11.21
CA ILE A 37 -58.76 21.09 -10.47
C ILE A 37 -59.61 21.44 -9.25
N GLY A 38 -59.01 21.39 -8.07
CA GLY A 38 -59.49 22.12 -6.89
C GLY A 38 -59.50 21.28 -5.64
N ASP A 39 -58.52 21.47 -4.76
CA ASP A 39 -58.77 22.18 -3.51
C ASP A 39 -57.43 22.56 -2.85
N THR A 40 -57.41 23.78 -2.38
CA THR A 40 -56.30 24.48 -1.75
C THR A 40 -56.34 24.29 -0.24
N THR A 41 -55.18 24.47 0.39
CA THR A 41 -54.94 24.68 1.83
C THR A 41 -54.63 23.43 2.67
N SER A 42 -53.35 23.06 2.68
CA SER A 42 -52.74 22.42 3.86
C SER A 42 -52.56 23.50 4.92
N ASP A 43 -53.38 23.44 5.96
CA ASP A 43 -53.28 24.29 7.14
C ASP A 43 -52.30 23.65 8.13
N SER A 44 -51.17 24.33 8.34
CA SER A 44 -50.35 24.22 9.55
C SER A 44 -49.53 25.51 9.64
N PRO A 45 -49.95 26.46 10.50
CA PRO A 45 -49.20 27.69 10.68
C PRO A 45 -48.03 27.48 11.65
N ASP A 46 -46.89 27.98 11.19
CA ASP A 46 -45.79 28.47 12.01
C ASP A 46 -46.17 29.84 12.63
N THR A 47 -45.37 30.24 13.63
CA THR A 47 -45.21 31.56 14.26
C THR A 47 -46.13 31.94 15.43
N ASP A 48 -45.55 32.03 16.64
CA ASP A 48 -45.02 33.30 17.18
C ASP A 48 -44.85 33.27 18.71
N ALA A 49 -43.73 33.84 19.16
CA ALA A 49 -43.43 34.15 20.55
C ALA A 49 -44.35 35.27 21.11
N PRO A 50 -44.30 35.51 22.43
CA PRO A 50 -44.13 36.90 22.85
C PRO A 50 -43.06 37.12 23.93
N ASN A 51 -42.49 38.32 23.81
CA ASN A 51 -41.51 39.00 24.65
C ASN A 51 -41.99 39.35 26.08
N GLY A 52 -41.03 39.73 26.93
CA GLY A 52 -41.22 40.65 28.06
C GLY A 52 -40.44 40.20 29.30
N ASP A 53 -39.21 40.68 29.48
CA ASP A 53 -38.85 41.87 30.28
C ASP A 53 -38.74 41.56 31.79
N ASP A 54 -37.50 41.46 32.29
CA ASP A 54 -37.13 42.29 33.44
C ASP A 54 -35.63 42.61 33.47
N ILE A 55 -35.36 43.79 34.00
CA ILE A 55 -34.21 44.68 33.79
C ILE A 55 -33.50 44.94 35.12
N GLY A 56 -32.18 45.22 35.07
CA GLY A 56 -31.40 45.81 36.18
C GLY A 56 -30.99 44.82 37.27
N ASP A 57 -29.91 44.99 38.02
CA ASP A 57 -29.18 46.20 38.36
C ASP A 57 -27.76 45.84 38.85
N VAL A 58 -26.86 46.80 38.70
CA VAL A 58 -25.46 46.82 39.07
C VAL A 58 -25.34 47.07 40.59
N LEU A 59 -24.22 46.66 41.21
CA LEU A 59 -23.43 47.41 42.23
C LEU A 59 -23.09 46.69 43.58
N VAL A 60 -21.76 46.65 43.80
CA VAL A 60 -20.91 46.69 45.02
C VAL A 60 -21.05 45.69 46.19
N GLY A 61 -19.91 45.04 46.48
CA GLY A 61 -19.09 45.42 47.65
C GLY A 61 -19.02 44.46 48.85
N ALA A 62 -17.80 43.97 49.12
CA ALA A 62 -17.13 43.68 50.42
C ALA A 62 -16.15 42.51 50.19
N ASP A 63 -14.84 42.73 49.99
CA ASP A 63 -13.85 43.05 51.03
C ASP A 63 -14.04 42.27 52.33
N THR A 64 -13.18 41.29 52.56
CA THR A 64 -12.40 41.21 53.81
C THR A 64 -11.10 40.46 53.52
N GLY A 65 -9.99 41.21 53.44
CA GLY A 65 -8.64 40.67 53.69
C GLY A 65 -8.48 40.18 55.15
N PRO A 66 -7.26 39.80 55.58
CA PRO A 66 -6.12 40.69 55.48
C PRO A 66 -4.85 40.09 54.89
N ASP A 67 -4.17 40.99 54.20
CA ASP A 67 -2.74 41.06 53.91
C ASP A 67 -1.90 41.16 55.20
N THR A 68 -0.76 40.48 55.22
CA THR A 68 0.42 40.90 55.97
C THR A 68 1.67 40.63 55.13
N GLY A 69 2.08 41.62 54.35
CA GLY A 69 3.44 41.77 53.86
C GLY A 69 4.45 41.99 55.00
N SER A 70 5.71 41.67 54.70
CA SER A 70 6.85 42.39 55.26
C SER A 70 7.88 42.61 54.17
N ASP A 71 8.13 43.87 53.92
CA ASP A 71 9.09 44.44 53.00
C ASP A 71 10.53 44.41 53.56
N ALA A 72 11.46 44.89 52.73
CA ALA A 72 12.75 45.49 53.06
C ALA A 72 13.90 44.48 53.35
N ASP A 73 15.14 44.66 52.87
CA ASP A 73 15.77 45.79 52.21
C ASP A 73 17.21 45.41 51.77
N LEU A 74 17.72 46.10 50.74
CA LEU A 74 19.10 46.57 50.55
C LEU A 74 20.27 45.56 50.40
N ASP A 75 20.89 45.55 49.21
CA ASP A 75 22.26 46.07 49.09
C ASP A 75 22.54 46.57 47.66
N VAL A 76 22.94 47.83 47.57
CA VAL A 76 23.42 48.52 46.36
C VAL A 76 24.78 49.09 46.74
N GLY A 77 25.83 48.63 46.08
CA GLY A 77 27.16 49.25 46.06
C GLY A 77 27.83 48.84 44.75
N ASP A 78 27.88 49.72 43.77
CA ASP A 78 29.05 50.57 43.47
C ASP A 78 30.32 49.74 43.24
N ASP A 79 30.66 49.53 41.96
CA ASP A 79 31.98 49.98 41.52
C ASP A 79 31.93 50.47 40.07
N ALA A 80 32.43 51.69 39.91
CA ALA A 80 32.46 52.46 38.69
C ALA A 80 33.87 52.39 38.11
N GLY A 81 33.94 52.34 36.79
CA GLY A 81 35.08 52.86 36.04
C GLY A 81 36.19 51.85 35.76
N ASN A 82 36.35 51.52 34.48
CA ASN A 82 37.55 52.04 33.84
C ASN A 82 37.25 52.41 32.39
N ASP A 83 37.45 53.70 32.14
CA ASP A 83 37.41 54.39 30.86
C ASP A 83 38.47 53.88 29.87
N ALA A 84 38.15 54.13 28.60
CA ALA A 84 39.02 54.58 27.51
C ALA A 84 40.22 53.72 27.09
N ASP A 85 40.17 53.24 25.85
CA ASP A 85 40.89 53.85 24.72
C ASP A 85 40.30 53.24 23.43
N ASP A 86 39.55 54.01 22.63
CA ASP A 86 40.05 54.81 21.50
C ASP A 86 40.93 54.01 20.52
N ASP A 87 40.33 53.48 19.44
CA ASP A 87 40.79 53.92 18.12
C ASP A 87 39.65 53.86 17.09
N ALA A 88 39.57 54.94 16.32
CA ALA A 88 38.44 55.34 15.52
C ALA A 88 38.66 55.01 14.04
N SER A 89 37.53 55.06 13.32
CA SER A 89 37.40 55.29 11.86
C SER A 89 37.78 54.09 10.98
N ASN A 90 37.10 53.77 9.88
CA ASN A 90 36.12 54.50 9.08
C ASN A 90 35.56 53.49 8.06
N ASP A 91 34.24 53.26 7.99
CA ASP A 91 33.51 53.37 6.71
C ASP A 91 32.01 53.28 6.96
N ALA A 92 31.26 54.17 6.32
CA ALA A 92 29.82 54.33 6.47
C ALA A 92 29.15 54.19 5.10
N GLY A 93 28.00 53.51 5.08
CA GLY A 93 27.10 53.35 3.94
C GLY A 93 27.24 51.96 3.30
N ASP A 94 26.21 51.22 2.96
CA ASP A 94 24.81 51.59 2.71
C ASP A 94 23.96 50.30 2.66
N ASP A 95 22.69 50.43 3.04
CA ASP A 95 21.53 49.61 2.67
C ASP A 95 21.53 48.07 2.78
N ALA A 96 20.80 47.62 3.80
CA ALA A 96 19.65 46.70 3.70
C ALA A 96 19.72 45.55 2.67
N ASP A 97 20.03 44.35 3.15
CA ASP A 97 19.16 43.20 2.88
C ASP A 97 19.19 42.25 4.08
N ALA A 98 18.11 42.26 4.84
CA ALA A 98 17.81 41.23 5.83
C ALA A 98 17.46 39.95 5.07
N SER A 99 18.49 39.23 4.61
CA SER A 99 18.33 37.82 4.25
C SER A 99 18.00 37.09 5.55
N ALA A 100 16.72 36.78 5.70
CA ALA A 100 16.22 35.91 6.75
C ALA A 100 16.91 34.56 6.63
N ASP A 101 17.97 34.39 7.42
CA ASP A 101 18.47 33.11 7.87
C ASP A 101 17.34 32.46 8.69
N THR A 102 16.43 31.78 8.00
CA THR A 102 15.53 30.82 8.63
C THR A 102 16.27 29.50 8.82
N SER A 103 17.38 29.56 9.55
CA SER A 103 17.90 28.45 10.33
C SER A 103 16.87 28.10 11.40
N THR A 104 15.89 27.27 11.04
CA THR A 104 15.25 26.40 12.02
C THR A 104 16.18 25.23 12.27
N ASP A 105 17.28 25.51 12.96
CA ASP A 105 18.01 24.54 13.76
C ASP A 105 17.07 24.13 14.91
N THR A 106 16.24 23.12 14.65
CA THR A 106 15.68 22.29 15.70
C THR A 106 16.55 21.05 15.79
N GLY A 107 17.66 21.21 16.52
CA GLY A 107 18.54 20.12 16.89
C GLY A 107 17.76 18.92 17.45
N ASN A 108 17.70 17.87 16.64
CA ASN A 108 17.72 16.47 17.05
C ASN A 108 17.97 15.57 15.81
N ASP A 109 18.98 15.84 14.99
CA ASP A 109 19.23 15.02 13.79
C ASP A 109 20.21 13.87 14.09
N ALA A 110 19.64 12.82 14.65
CA ALA A 110 20.13 11.48 14.43
C ALA A 110 19.34 10.85 13.26
N GLY A 111 19.63 11.27 12.03
CA GLY A 111 19.52 10.45 10.81
C GLY A 111 18.12 10.04 10.39
N ASP A 112 17.20 10.98 10.22
CA ASP A 112 15.90 10.72 9.57
C ASP A 112 15.81 11.52 8.25
N ASP A 113 16.55 11.07 7.24
CA ASP A 113 16.28 11.47 5.84
C ASP A 113 14.84 11.04 5.52
N PRO A 114 13.95 11.95 5.07
CA PRO A 114 12.58 11.58 4.73
C PRO A 114 12.58 10.41 3.74
N ALA A 115 11.77 9.38 4.06
CA ALA A 115 11.62 8.20 3.22
C ALA A 115 11.34 8.58 1.75
N ARG A 116 12.15 8.05 0.84
CA ARG A 116 12.06 8.31 -0.60
C ARG A 116 11.14 7.32 -1.30
N GLY A 117 10.62 7.75 -2.44
CA GLY A 117 9.71 6.96 -3.27
C GLY A 117 8.24 7.09 -2.85
N PRO A 118 7.36 6.29 -3.46
CA PRO A 118 5.92 6.35 -3.18
C PRO A 118 5.58 5.81 -1.79
N LEU A 119 4.36 6.08 -1.31
CA LEU A 119 3.85 5.43 -0.10
C LEU A 119 3.82 3.90 -0.27
N ILE A 120 4.00 3.17 0.83
CA ILE A 120 3.94 1.70 0.84
C ILE A 120 2.59 1.20 0.29
N VAL A 121 2.59 0.02 -0.33
CA VAL A 121 1.34 -0.67 -0.74
C VAL A 121 0.80 -1.42 0.47
N ASP A 122 -0.43 -1.13 0.88
CA ASP A 122 -1.08 -1.85 1.98
C ASP A 122 -1.53 -3.24 1.50
N LEU A 123 -0.94 -4.27 2.10
CA LEU A 123 -1.28 -5.67 1.79
C LEU A 123 -2.51 -6.16 2.55
N GLY A 124 -2.98 -5.41 3.55
CA GLY A 124 -3.99 -5.87 4.50
C GLY A 124 -3.66 -7.27 5.04
N THR A 125 -4.66 -8.14 5.12
CA THR A 125 -4.49 -9.53 5.59
C THR A 125 -3.76 -10.44 4.59
N ALA A 126 -3.54 -10.01 3.34
CA ALA A 126 -2.63 -10.76 2.44
C ALA A 126 -1.18 -10.69 2.95
N GLY A 127 -0.84 -9.64 3.70
CA GLY A 127 0.45 -9.47 4.36
C GLY A 127 0.74 -10.49 5.46
N ASP A 128 -0.20 -11.35 5.84
CA ASP A 128 0.07 -12.44 6.79
C ASP A 128 0.69 -13.68 6.12
N TYR A 129 0.62 -13.77 4.79
CA TYR A 129 1.02 -14.96 4.04
C TYR A 129 2.32 -14.73 3.26
N VAL A 130 3.24 -15.70 3.31
CA VAL A 130 4.42 -15.73 2.44
C VAL A 130 4.05 -16.20 1.03
N ILE A 131 3.05 -17.08 0.91
CA ILE A 131 2.45 -17.48 -0.38
C ILE A 131 0.94 -17.48 -0.26
N LEU A 132 0.25 -16.70 -1.10
CA LEU A 132 -1.20 -16.67 -1.20
C LEU A 132 -1.61 -16.80 -2.68
N ALA A 133 -2.43 -17.81 -2.99
CA ALA A 133 -2.79 -18.14 -4.37
C ALA A 133 -4.26 -18.53 -4.52
N SER A 134 -4.89 -18.19 -5.64
CA SER A 134 -6.32 -18.51 -5.83
C SER A 134 -6.60 -19.91 -6.37
N THR A 135 -5.69 -20.47 -7.17
CA THR A 135 -5.92 -21.71 -7.94
C THR A 135 -4.94 -22.83 -7.62
N GLY A 136 -3.98 -22.62 -6.72
CA GLY A 136 -3.14 -23.69 -6.19
C GLY A 136 -1.71 -23.29 -5.89
N ILE A 137 -1.05 -24.13 -5.09
CA ILE A 137 0.37 -24.03 -4.77
C ILE A 137 0.96 -25.42 -4.97
N SER A 138 1.95 -25.56 -5.84
CA SER A 138 2.64 -26.83 -6.06
C SER A 138 4.12 -26.71 -5.74
N ALA A 139 4.69 -27.78 -5.19
CA ALA A 139 6.12 -27.83 -4.85
C ALA A 139 6.73 -29.18 -5.21
N THR A 140 7.99 -29.19 -5.63
CA THR A 140 8.81 -30.40 -5.73
C THR A 140 9.63 -30.63 -4.46
N VAL A 141 10.31 -31.78 -4.38
CA VAL A 141 11.17 -32.14 -3.23
C VAL A 141 12.37 -31.18 -3.16
N GLY A 142 12.72 -30.75 -1.95
CA GLY A 142 13.80 -29.79 -1.71
C GLY A 142 13.31 -28.38 -1.41
N THR A 143 12.03 -28.10 -1.64
CA THR A 143 11.43 -26.81 -1.28
C THR A 143 11.39 -26.62 0.24
N THR A 144 11.67 -25.40 0.71
CA THR A 144 11.50 -24.95 2.10
C THR A 144 10.83 -23.58 2.12
N ILE A 145 9.85 -23.41 3.00
CA ILE A 145 9.05 -22.19 3.12
C ILE A 145 9.05 -21.74 4.58
N VAL A 146 9.31 -20.46 4.83
CA VAL A 146 9.23 -19.83 6.15
C VAL A 146 8.17 -18.74 6.11
N GLY A 147 7.06 -18.99 6.81
CA GLY A 147 5.85 -18.18 6.78
C GLY A 147 4.61 -19.00 6.44
N ASP A 148 3.44 -18.38 6.63
CA ASP A 148 2.14 -19.01 6.41
C ASP A 148 1.77 -19.03 4.91
N ILE A 149 1.14 -20.10 4.44
CA ILE A 149 0.65 -20.22 3.05
C ILE A 149 -0.85 -20.44 2.99
N GLY A 150 -1.50 -19.93 1.96
CA GLY A 150 -2.95 -19.98 1.82
C GLY A 150 -3.42 -20.20 0.38
N VAL A 151 -4.50 -20.98 0.22
CA VAL A 151 -5.25 -21.05 -1.04
C VAL A 151 -6.73 -20.80 -0.86
N SER A 152 -7.31 -19.94 -1.69
CA SER A 152 -8.76 -19.66 -1.70
C SER A 152 -9.16 -18.97 -3.01
N PRO A 153 -10.30 -19.32 -3.65
CA PRO A 153 -11.38 -20.16 -3.13
C PRO A 153 -11.15 -21.66 -3.32
N ILE A 154 -10.01 -22.07 -3.88
CA ILE A 154 -9.74 -23.49 -4.11
C ILE A 154 -9.48 -24.25 -2.79
N ALA A 155 -9.80 -25.55 -2.79
CA ALA A 155 -9.62 -26.43 -1.64
C ALA A 155 -8.18 -26.97 -1.52
N SER A 156 -7.86 -27.55 -0.36
CA SER A 156 -6.55 -28.09 0.01
C SER A 156 -5.91 -29.08 -0.98
N PRO A 157 -6.64 -29.88 -1.79
CA PRO A 157 -6.00 -30.74 -2.79
C PRO A 157 -5.21 -29.98 -3.87
N ALA A 158 -5.42 -28.68 -4.02
CA ALA A 158 -4.62 -27.82 -4.90
C ALA A 158 -3.28 -27.38 -4.29
N ILE A 159 -3.05 -27.68 -3.00
CA ILE A 159 -1.74 -27.63 -2.37
C ILE A 159 -1.10 -29.01 -2.56
N SER A 160 -0.20 -29.13 -3.54
CA SER A 160 0.16 -30.43 -4.13
C SER A 160 1.67 -30.63 -4.33
N GLY A 161 2.08 -31.88 -4.59
CA GLY A 161 3.47 -32.25 -4.78
C GLY A 161 4.15 -32.65 -3.46
N ALA A 162 5.22 -31.97 -3.08
CA ALA A 162 6.01 -32.28 -1.89
C ALA A 162 5.37 -31.85 -0.56
N PHE A 163 4.20 -31.19 -0.60
CA PHE A 163 3.43 -30.92 0.60
C PHE A 163 2.84 -32.21 1.18
N ALA A 164 3.38 -32.65 2.31
CA ALA A 164 2.79 -33.72 3.12
C ALA A 164 1.90 -33.09 4.19
N LEU A 165 0.65 -32.79 3.83
CA LEU A 165 -0.31 -32.14 4.73
C LEU A 165 -0.73 -33.09 5.86
N ALA A 166 -0.75 -32.58 7.09
CA ALA A 166 -1.27 -33.32 8.24
C ALA A 166 -2.81 -33.44 8.18
N GLU A 167 -3.34 -34.62 8.49
CA GLU A 167 -4.76 -34.94 8.41
C GLU A 167 -5.30 -35.48 9.76
N PRO A 168 -6.55 -35.16 10.16
CA PRO A 168 -7.45 -34.21 9.51
C PRO A 168 -7.04 -32.75 9.79
N PRO A 169 -7.27 -31.79 8.86
CA PRO A 169 -7.09 -30.38 9.14
C PRO A 169 -8.12 -29.91 10.18
N THR A 170 -7.75 -28.87 10.93
CA THR A 170 -8.71 -28.09 11.74
C THR A 170 -8.95 -26.76 11.03
N THR A 171 -8.64 -25.63 11.66
CA THR A 171 -8.57 -24.33 11.00
C THR A 171 -7.33 -24.21 10.11
N PHE A 172 -6.28 -24.98 10.38
CA PHE A 172 -5.08 -25.06 9.54
C PHE A 172 -4.54 -26.50 9.54
N THR A 173 -3.56 -26.73 8.67
CA THR A 173 -2.70 -27.93 8.69
C THR A 173 -1.22 -27.52 8.63
N THR A 174 -0.32 -28.49 8.72
CA THR A 174 1.12 -28.32 8.64
C THR A 174 1.71 -29.20 7.54
N SER A 175 2.92 -28.86 7.10
CA SER A 175 3.72 -29.64 6.17
C SER A 175 5.19 -29.56 6.59
N PRO A 176 6.00 -30.63 6.48
CA PRO A 176 7.42 -30.59 6.84
C PRO A 176 8.24 -29.55 6.08
N ILE A 177 7.79 -29.13 4.90
CA ILE A 177 8.46 -28.11 4.09
C ILE A 177 8.02 -26.67 4.43
N VAL A 178 7.09 -26.49 5.37
CA VAL A 178 6.55 -25.18 5.78
C VAL A 178 6.83 -24.95 7.27
N THR A 179 7.71 -23.99 7.56
CA THR A 179 7.86 -23.41 8.91
C THR A 179 6.80 -22.32 9.07
N GLY A 180 5.59 -22.75 9.36
CA GLY A 180 4.38 -21.92 9.39
C GLY A 180 3.13 -22.78 9.36
N LYS A 181 2.00 -22.18 9.03
CA LYS A 181 0.71 -22.85 8.87
C LYS A 181 0.30 -22.87 7.41
N VAL A 182 -0.41 -23.93 7.06
CA VAL A 182 -1.02 -24.11 5.74
C VAL A 182 -2.52 -23.94 5.89
N TYR A 183 -3.12 -23.05 5.10
CA TYR A 183 -4.55 -22.76 5.10
C TYR A 183 -5.18 -23.04 3.73
N ALA A 184 -6.43 -23.49 3.72
CA ALA A 184 -7.21 -23.71 2.51
C ALA A 184 -8.69 -23.41 2.74
N ALA A 185 -9.42 -23.10 1.66
CA ALA A 185 -10.82 -22.65 1.73
C ALA A 185 -11.82 -23.69 2.28
N ASN A 186 -11.46 -24.97 2.32
CA ASN A 186 -12.30 -26.06 2.83
C ASN A 186 -11.98 -26.47 4.28
N PHE A 187 -11.18 -25.69 5.00
CA PHE A 187 -10.89 -25.91 6.43
C PHE A 187 -11.97 -25.33 7.34
N ASP A 188 -11.89 -25.65 8.64
CA ASP A 188 -12.88 -25.21 9.62
C ASP A 188 -12.89 -23.68 9.78
N ALA A 189 -14.04 -23.13 10.14
CA ALA A 189 -14.17 -21.72 10.50
C ALA A 189 -13.20 -21.34 11.65
N PRO A 190 -12.56 -20.15 11.59
CA PRO A 190 -12.85 -19.01 10.71
C PRO A 190 -12.02 -18.96 9.41
N THR A 191 -11.32 -20.03 9.05
CA THR A 191 -10.33 -20.01 7.96
C THR A 191 -10.88 -19.62 6.59
N PRO A 192 -12.06 -20.12 6.14
CA PRO A 192 -12.59 -19.74 4.83
C PRO A 192 -12.84 -18.23 4.69
N ASP A 193 -13.43 -17.59 5.71
CA ASP A 193 -13.73 -16.16 5.72
C ASP A 193 -12.46 -15.31 5.80
N ASN A 194 -11.49 -15.74 6.63
CA ASN A 194 -10.19 -15.08 6.73
C ASN A 194 -9.43 -15.12 5.40
N LEU A 195 -9.42 -16.26 4.71
CA LEU A 195 -8.78 -16.40 3.41
C LEU A 195 -9.50 -15.60 2.32
N LEU A 196 -10.84 -15.56 2.33
CA LEU A 196 -11.60 -14.70 1.42
C LEU A 196 -11.21 -13.22 1.60
N THR A 197 -11.07 -12.79 2.85
CA THR A 197 -10.60 -11.43 3.18
C THR A 197 -9.18 -11.20 2.68
N ALA A 198 -8.27 -12.16 2.85
CA ALA A 198 -6.89 -12.07 2.38
C ALA A 198 -6.78 -12.00 0.85
N ILE A 199 -7.56 -12.80 0.12
CA ILE A 199 -7.62 -12.72 -1.36
C ILE A 199 -8.17 -11.36 -1.82
N GLY A 200 -9.18 -10.82 -1.13
CA GLY A 200 -9.69 -9.47 -1.38
C GLY A 200 -8.65 -8.38 -1.11
N ALA A 201 -7.87 -8.51 -0.03
CA ALA A 201 -6.77 -7.60 0.30
C ALA A 201 -5.65 -7.66 -0.75
N MET A 202 -5.29 -8.86 -1.23
CA MET A 202 -4.35 -9.04 -2.34
C MET A 202 -4.81 -8.36 -3.63
N ALA A 203 -6.09 -8.50 -4.00
CA ALA A 203 -6.65 -7.83 -5.18
C ALA A 203 -6.66 -6.30 -5.03
N THR A 204 -6.94 -5.80 -3.82
CA THR A 204 -6.83 -4.37 -3.49
C THR A 204 -5.40 -3.88 -3.63
N ALA A 205 -4.41 -4.60 -3.06
CA ALA A 205 -2.99 -4.26 -3.15
C ALA A 205 -2.49 -4.25 -4.60
N PHE A 206 -2.93 -5.21 -5.42
CA PHE A 206 -2.63 -5.22 -6.86
C PHE A 206 -3.16 -3.96 -7.55
N THR A 207 -4.42 -3.61 -7.29
CA THR A 207 -5.09 -2.45 -7.91
C THR A 207 -4.47 -1.13 -7.45
N ASP A 208 -4.12 -1.03 -6.16
CA ASP A 208 -3.41 0.11 -5.59
C ASP A 208 -2.04 0.30 -6.25
N ALA A 209 -1.21 -0.75 -6.27
CA ALA A 209 0.11 -0.71 -6.89
C ALA A 209 0.05 -0.39 -8.40
N ALA A 210 -0.89 -1.01 -9.14
CA ALA A 210 -1.09 -0.77 -10.57
C ALA A 210 -1.66 0.64 -10.86
N GLY A 211 -2.41 1.20 -9.90
CA GLY A 211 -3.10 2.48 -10.01
C GLY A 211 -2.28 3.68 -9.59
N ARG A 212 -1.08 3.49 -9.03
CA ARG A 212 -0.18 4.62 -8.69
C ARG A 212 0.09 5.47 -9.93
N ALA A 213 -0.16 6.77 -9.80
CA ALA A 213 0.00 7.75 -10.87
C ALA A 213 1.36 8.45 -10.79
N THR A 214 1.71 9.22 -11.82
CA THR A 214 2.94 10.02 -11.92
C THR A 214 4.21 9.21 -11.65
N PRO A 215 4.53 8.22 -12.49
CA PRO A 215 5.77 7.45 -12.35
C PRO A 215 7.00 8.37 -12.43
N ASP A 216 7.97 8.14 -11.54
CA ASP A 216 9.29 8.78 -11.58
C ASP A 216 10.08 8.31 -12.80
N PHE A 217 9.88 7.04 -13.18
CA PHE A 217 10.54 6.40 -14.31
C PHE A 217 9.55 5.68 -15.23
N VAL A 218 9.65 5.95 -16.54
CA VAL A 218 8.81 5.36 -17.57
C VAL A 218 9.69 4.64 -18.58
N GLU A 219 9.40 3.35 -18.82
CA GLU A 219 10.19 2.47 -19.68
C GLU A 219 11.70 2.48 -19.33
N HIS A 220 12.01 2.43 -18.03
CA HIS A 220 13.39 2.48 -17.54
C HIS A 220 14.23 1.29 -18.02
N GLY A 221 15.53 1.50 -18.19
CA GLY A 221 16.46 0.53 -18.79
C GLY A 221 16.73 0.81 -20.26
N ASP A 222 16.67 -0.22 -21.11
CA ASP A 222 16.92 -0.08 -22.55
C ASP A 222 15.70 0.44 -23.36
N GLY A 223 14.58 0.68 -22.69
CA GLY A 223 13.31 1.09 -23.30
C GLY A 223 12.46 -0.06 -23.87
N THR A 224 12.91 -1.31 -23.73
CA THR A 224 12.16 -2.52 -24.09
C THR A 224 11.66 -3.32 -22.88
N GLY A 225 12.13 -2.94 -21.68
CA GLY A 225 11.84 -3.60 -20.41
C GLY A 225 13.03 -4.36 -19.83
N ASP A 226 14.20 -4.31 -20.48
CA ASP A 226 15.43 -4.87 -19.94
C ASP A 226 16.05 -3.90 -18.92
N ILE A 227 16.11 -4.35 -17.67
CA ILE A 227 16.70 -3.62 -16.52
C ILE A 227 17.99 -4.28 -16.01
N ASP A 228 18.62 -5.12 -16.84
CA ASP A 228 19.84 -5.85 -16.48
C ASP A 228 20.98 -4.93 -16.01
N GLY A 229 21.58 -5.28 -14.86
CA GLY A 229 22.75 -4.59 -14.33
C GLY A 229 22.49 -3.20 -13.74
N LEU A 230 21.23 -2.76 -13.65
CA LEU A 230 20.91 -1.42 -13.14
C LEU A 230 20.99 -1.33 -11.61
N ASP A 231 21.26 -0.12 -11.13
CA ASP A 231 21.09 0.28 -9.73
C ASP A 231 19.92 1.25 -9.66
N LEU A 232 18.82 0.79 -9.07
CA LEU A 232 17.54 1.49 -9.05
C LEU A 232 17.34 2.20 -7.72
N GLU A 233 17.16 3.51 -7.78
CA GLU A 233 16.82 4.32 -6.63
C GLU A 233 15.33 4.19 -6.26
N PRO A 234 14.93 4.56 -5.04
CA PRO A 234 13.53 4.50 -4.60
C PRO A 234 12.63 5.31 -5.53
N GLY A 235 11.47 4.76 -5.88
CA GLY A 235 10.57 5.41 -6.82
C GLY A 235 9.47 4.51 -7.38
N LEU A 236 8.60 5.14 -8.15
CA LEU A 236 7.56 4.50 -8.95
C LEU A 236 8.05 4.32 -10.38
N TYR A 237 8.14 3.06 -10.81
CA TYR A 237 8.58 2.67 -12.14
C TYR A 237 7.43 2.07 -12.93
N LYS A 238 7.34 2.39 -14.21
CA LYS A 238 6.27 1.92 -15.08
C LYS A 238 6.79 1.43 -16.43
N TRP A 239 6.35 0.23 -16.80
CA TRP A 239 6.52 -0.35 -18.14
C TRP A 239 5.18 -0.74 -18.73
N SER A 240 4.99 -0.42 -20.00
CA SER A 240 3.86 -0.86 -20.82
C SER A 240 4.08 -2.25 -21.45
N THR A 241 5.29 -2.78 -21.31
CA THR A 241 5.71 -4.12 -21.76
C THR A 241 6.00 -5.04 -20.56
N GLY A 242 6.58 -6.22 -20.83
CA GLY A 242 7.20 -7.04 -19.79
C GLY A 242 8.53 -6.44 -19.35
N VAL A 243 8.99 -6.88 -18.18
CA VAL A 243 10.29 -6.52 -17.62
C VAL A 243 11.16 -7.76 -17.50
N GLU A 244 12.44 -7.65 -17.82
CA GLU A 244 13.41 -8.71 -17.64
C GLU A 244 14.76 -8.20 -17.13
N PHE A 245 15.51 -9.10 -16.50
CA PHE A 245 16.93 -8.92 -16.20
C PHE A 245 17.61 -10.29 -16.15
N ALA A 246 18.74 -10.43 -16.83
CA ALA A 246 19.42 -11.70 -17.02
C ALA A 246 20.41 -12.01 -15.89
N ASN A 247 21.02 -10.98 -15.31
CA ASN A 247 22.07 -10.98 -14.31
C ASN A 247 21.58 -10.22 -13.07
N ASP A 248 22.43 -9.39 -12.47
CA ASP A 248 22.15 -8.73 -11.19
C ASP A 248 21.33 -7.44 -11.37
N LEU A 249 20.51 -7.15 -10.36
CA LEU A 249 19.80 -5.89 -10.20
C LEU A 249 20.10 -5.36 -8.79
N THR A 250 20.43 -4.09 -8.65
CA THR A 250 20.65 -3.47 -7.33
C THR A 250 19.52 -2.49 -7.03
N LEU A 251 19.02 -2.51 -5.79
CA LEU A 251 18.10 -1.51 -5.25
C LEU A 251 18.81 -0.78 -4.11
N THR A 252 19.16 0.49 -4.34
CA THR A 252 19.93 1.29 -3.36
C THR A 252 19.04 2.35 -2.74
N GLY A 253 18.81 2.25 -1.43
CA GLY A 253 18.07 3.25 -0.66
C GLY A 253 18.05 2.93 0.82
N GLY A 254 17.45 3.82 1.61
CA GLY A 254 17.33 3.71 3.06
C GLY A 254 16.33 2.65 3.53
N ALA A 255 16.26 2.45 4.84
CA ALA A 255 15.40 1.44 5.45
C ALA A 255 13.89 1.70 5.26
N ASN A 256 13.50 2.96 5.06
CA ASN A 256 12.10 3.35 4.91
C ASN A 256 11.72 3.65 3.46
N ASP A 257 12.68 3.59 2.55
CA ASP A 257 12.48 3.89 1.13
C ASP A 257 11.66 2.80 0.44
N VAL A 258 10.92 3.18 -0.60
CA VAL A 258 9.94 2.32 -1.28
C VAL A 258 10.21 2.26 -2.78
N TRP A 259 10.04 1.06 -3.34
CA TRP A 259 10.05 0.81 -4.78
C TRP A 259 8.72 0.20 -5.19
N ILE A 260 8.09 0.74 -6.23
CA ILE A 260 6.92 0.13 -6.87
C ILE A 260 7.20 -0.03 -8.35
N PHE A 261 7.23 -1.28 -8.81
CA PHE A 261 7.40 -1.65 -10.20
C PHE A 261 6.06 -2.05 -10.80
N GLN A 262 5.54 -1.24 -11.73
CA GLN A 262 4.32 -1.52 -12.50
C GLN A 262 4.68 -2.16 -13.84
N VAL A 263 4.44 -3.46 -13.97
CA VAL A 263 4.77 -4.25 -15.17
C VAL A 263 3.48 -4.69 -15.86
N ALA A 264 3.21 -4.13 -17.05
CA ALA A 264 2.01 -4.46 -17.82
C ALA A 264 2.10 -5.84 -18.51
N GLY A 265 3.30 -6.36 -18.72
CA GLY A 265 3.57 -7.70 -19.25
C GLY A 265 4.02 -8.71 -18.19
N ASN A 266 4.88 -9.62 -18.61
CA ASN A 266 5.51 -10.60 -17.73
C ASN A 266 6.73 -10.02 -17.02
N LEU A 267 7.09 -10.59 -15.87
CA LEU A 267 8.39 -10.42 -15.23
C LEU A 267 9.24 -11.67 -15.47
N LEU A 268 10.41 -11.52 -16.08
CA LEU A 268 11.36 -12.61 -16.30
C LEU A 268 12.69 -12.32 -15.60
N VAL A 269 13.02 -13.15 -14.60
CA VAL A 269 14.31 -13.10 -13.90
C VAL A 269 15.20 -14.21 -14.43
N GLY A 270 16.42 -13.85 -14.82
CA GLY A 270 17.44 -14.78 -15.31
C GLY A 270 17.81 -15.88 -14.31
N SER A 271 18.47 -16.92 -14.80
CA SER A 271 19.08 -17.91 -13.90
C SER A 271 20.30 -17.29 -13.22
N ASP A 272 20.53 -17.64 -11.96
CA ASP A 272 21.61 -17.11 -11.11
C ASP A 272 21.54 -15.58 -10.85
N ALA A 273 20.54 -14.87 -11.39
CA ALA A 273 20.29 -13.45 -11.19
C ALA A 273 20.02 -13.11 -9.72
N ILE A 274 20.63 -12.04 -9.20
CA ILE A 274 20.46 -11.60 -7.81
C ILE A 274 19.87 -10.19 -7.76
N VAL A 275 18.79 -10.02 -6.99
CA VAL A 275 18.32 -8.70 -6.55
C VAL A 275 19.05 -8.34 -5.26
N THR A 276 19.98 -7.39 -5.35
CA THR A 276 20.78 -6.90 -4.23
C THR A 276 20.09 -5.70 -3.58
N LEU A 277 19.90 -5.75 -2.26
CA LEU A 277 19.42 -4.60 -1.47
C LEU A 277 20.63 -3.90 -0.85
N ALA A 278 20.83 -2.64 -1.20
CA ALA A 278 21.91 -1.78 -0.71
C ALA A 278 21.37 -0.57 0.07
N GLY A 279 22.21 0.10 0.85
CA GLY A 279 21.83 1.32 1.58
C GLY A 279 20.90 1.13 2.80
N ASN A 280 20.65 -0.13 3.19
CA ASN A 280 19.62 -0.58 4.15
C ASN A 280 18.22 -0.79 3.56
N ALA A 281 18.06 -0.81 2.24
CA ALA A 281 16.82 -1.19 1.58
C ALA A 281 16.28 -2.52 2.14
N GLN A 282 14.96 -2.60 2.33
CA GLN A 282 14.29 -3.77 2.91
C GLN A 282 13.33 -4.39 1.89
N ALA A 283 13.34 -5.73 1.76
CA ALA A 283 12.46 -6.45 0.84
C ALA A 283 10.97 -6.16 1.07
N LYS A 284 10.57 -5.86 2.32
CA LYS A 284 9.18 -5.51 2.68
C LYS A 284 8.68 -4.19 2.05
N ASN A 285 9.57 -3.34 1.53
CA ASN A 285 9.25 -2.06 0.90
C ASN A 285 9.41 -2.10 -0.64
N VAL A 286 9.70 -3.26 -1.21
CA VAL A 286 9.88 -3.43 -2.66
C VAL A 286 8.66 -4.15 -3.21
N PHE A 287 7.88 -3.52 -4.08
CA PHE A 287 6.64 -4.08 -4.63
C PHE A 287 6.75 -4.28 -6.13
N TRP A 288 6.47 -5.49 -6.58
CA TRP A 288 6.43 -5.89 -7.97
C TRP A 288 4.99 -6.19 -8.36
N GLN A 289 4.32 -5.24 -8.99
CA GLN A 289 2.98 -5.46 -9.55
C GLN A 289 3.15 -5.94 -11.00
N VAL A 290 2.71 -7.17 -11.28
CA VAL A 290 2.90 -7.82 -12.59
C VAL A 290 1.55 -8.26 -13.15
N ALA A 291 1.15 -7.70 -14.30
CA ALA A 291 -0.13 -8.01 -14.94
C ALA A 291 -0.11 -9.31 -15.75
N GLY A 292 1.08 -9.76 -16.16
CA GLY A 292 1.32 -11.09 -16.73
C GLY A 292 1.87 -12.06 -15.70
N ASN A 293 2.62 -13.06 -16.19
CA ASN A 293 3.29 -14.07 -15.37
C ASN A 293 4.59 -13.53 -14.78
N ALA A 294 5.00 -14.04 -13.61
CA ALA A 294 6.34 -13.83 -13.08
C ALA A 294 7.12 -15.15 -13.06
N THR A 295 8.30 -15.18 -13.69
CA THR A 295 9.18 -16.35 -13.71
C THR A 295 10.51 -16.02 -13.07
N LEU A 296 10.84 -16.72 -11.98
CA LEU A 296 12.14 -16.67 -11.33
C LEU A 296 13.02 -17.79 -11.86
N GLY A 297 14.11 -17.44 -12.55
CA GLY A 297 15.05 -18.39 -13.14
C GLY A 297 15.75 -19.26 -12.10
N SER A 298 16.35 -20.38 -12.55
CA SER A 298 17.01 -21.33 -11.66
C SER A 298 18.10 -20.65 -10.83
N HIS A 299 18.17 -21.00 -9.54
CA HIS A 299 19.15 -20.46 -8.58
C HIS A 299 19.19 -18.93 -8.41
N SER A 300 18.23 -18.19 -8.97
CA SER A 300 18.10 -16.74 -8.73
C SER A 300 17.89 -16.44 -7.25
N ASP A 301 18.24 -15.25 -6.79
CA ASP A 301 17.89 -14.74 -5.46
C ASP A 301 17.08 -13.44 -5.59
N PHE A 302 15.77 -13.57 -5.47
CA PHE A 302 14.81 -12.49 -5.70
C PHE A 302 14.35 -11.86 -4.37
N LYS A 303 14.13 -10.54 -4.35
CA LYS A 303 13.71 -9.77 -3.17
C LYS A 303 12.47 -8.93 -3.47
N GLY A 304 11.49 -8.96 -2.57
CA GLY A 304 10.33 -8.08 -2.64
C GLY A 304 8.97 -8.77 -2.48
N ILE A 305 7.92 -7.97 -2.53
CA ILE A 305 6.52 -8.41 -2.54
C ILE A 305 6.07 -8.53 -3.99
N LEU A 306 5.86 -9.75 -4.46
CA LEU A 306 5.43 -10.03 -5.83
C LEU A 306 3.91 -10.20 -5.86
N ILE A 307 3.23 -9.24 -6.48
CA ILE A 307 1.77 -9.18 -6.60
C ILE A 307 1.40 -9.39 -8.08
N CYS A 308 1.02 -10.61 -8.41
CA CYS A 308 0.89 -11.10 -9.78
C CYS A 308 -0.57 -11.37 -10.15
N MET A 309 -1.00 -10.93 -11.34
CA MET A 309 -2.35 -11.19 -11.83
C MET A 309 -2.52 -12.66 -12.23
N THR A 310 -1.48 -13.25 -12.81
CA THR A 310 -1.47 -14.65 -13.24
C THR A 310 -0.40 -15.40 -12.44
N GLU A 311 0.26 -16.41 -13.00
CA GLU A 311 1.07 -17.36 -12.22
C GLU A 311 2.45 -16.81 -11.81
N ILE A 312 2.95 -17.32 -10.69
CA ILE A 312 4.34 -17.15 -10.24
C ILE A 312 5.03 -18.51 -10.33
N VAL A 313 6.08 -18.60 -11.14
CA VAL A 313 6.87 -19.81 -11.34
C VAL A 313 8.28 -19.58 -10.81
N MET A 314 8.69 -20.39 -9.84
CA MET A 314 10.06 -20.39 -9.33
C MET A 314 10.76 -21.66 -9.82
N GLN A 315 11.74 -21.49 -10.69
CA GLN A 315 12.49 -22.61 -11.24
C GLN A 315 13.49 -23.17 -10.23
N THR A 316 14.10 -24.30 -10.58
CA THR A 316 14.92 -25.13 -9.69
C THR A 316 15.88 -24.29 -8.83
N GLY A 317 15.76 -24.42 -7.51
CA GLY A 317 16.73 -23.86 -6.57
C GLY A 317 16.70 -22.34 -6.40
N ALA A 318 15.77 -21.62 -7.05
CA ALA A 318 15.60 -20.18 -6.80
C ALA A 318 15.30 -19.90 -5.32
N LYS A 319 15.81 -18.78 -4.82
CA LYS A 319 15.60 -18.24 -3.49
C LYS A 319 14.73 -17.00 -3.60
N PHE A 320 13.80 -16.88 -2.67
CA PHE A 320 12.91 -15.73 -2.63
C PHE A 320 12.75 -15.23 -1.19
N HIS A 321 13.15 -13.98 -0.97
CA HIS A 321 12.92 -13.29 0.30
C HIS A 321 11.87 -12.20 0.07
N GLY A 322 10.64 -12.49 0.48
CA GLY A 322 9.49 -11.77 -0.03
C GLY A 322 8.16 -12.45 0.24
N ARG A 323 7.14 -12.04 -0.52
CA ARG A 323 5.81 -12.68 -0.54
C ARG A 323 5.37 -12.92 -1.97
N ALA A 324 4.84 -14.11 -2.26
CA ALA A 324 4.26 -14.48 -3.55
C ALA A 324 2.73 -14.40 -3.44
N LEU A 325 2.14 -13.32 -3.95
CA LEU A 325 0.71 -13.06 -3.92
C LEU A 325 0.18 -13.12 -5.36
N THR A 326 -0.65 -14.12 -5.69
CA THR A 326 -1.12 -14.33 -7.07
C THR A 326 -2.62 -14.63 -7.15
N GLN A 327 -3.29 -14.09 -8.17
CA GLN A 327 -4.68 -14.44 -8.46
C GLN A 327 -4.86 -15.78 -9.19
N THR A 328 -3.78 -16.50 -9.49
CA THR A 328 -3.81 -17.88 -10.00
C THR A 328 -2.97 -18.81 -9.14
N ALA A 329 -1.82 -19.29 -9.63
CA ALA A 329 -1.07 -20.38 -9.04
C ALA A 329 0.39 -20.01 -8.76
N VAL A 330 0.97 -20.67 -7.75
CA VAL A 330 2.42 -20.68 -7.51
C VAL A 330 2.98 -22.07 -7.76
N THR A 331 4.07 -22.15 -8.53
CA THR A 331 4.81 -23.39 -8.77
C THR A 331 6.24 -23.24 -8.26
N LEU A 332 6.66 -24.19 -7.42
CA LEU A 332 7.97 -24.19 -6.77
C LEU A 332 8.75 -25.46 -7.17
N ASP A 333 9.98 -25.30 -7.61
CA ASP A 333 10.92 -26.39 -7.84
C ASP A 333 12.17 -26.24 -6.93
N ALA A 334 12.24 -27.07 -5.88
CA ALA A 334 13.35 -27.09 -4.91
C ALA A 334 13.76 -25.70 -4.35
N ASN A 335 12.79 -24.81 -4.11
CA ASN A 335 13.05 -23.41 -3.75
C ASN A 335 13.21 -23.16 -2.25
N THR A 336 13.85 -22.04 -1.89
CA THR A 336 13.79 -21.49 -0.53
C THR A 336 12.98 -20.21 -0.55
N VAL A 337 11.86 -20.17 0.18
CA VAL A 337 10.99 -18.98 0.27
C VAL A 337 10.92 -18.52 1.72
N THR A 338 11.22 -17.26 1.99
CA THR A 338 11.22 -16.68 3.35
C THR A 338 10.50 -15.35 3.35
N GLN A 339 9.58 -15.16 4.28
CA GLN A 339 8.91 -13.87 4.47
C GLN A 339 9.91 -12.74 4.78
N PRO A 340 9.59 -11.47 4.46
CA PRO A 340 10.45 -10.32 4.74
C PRO A 340 10.91 -10.20 6.18
#